data_AF-A0A0H5R4B9-F1
#
_entry.id   AF-A0A0H5R4B9-F1
#
_cell.length_a   1.000
_cell.length_b   1.000
_cell.length_c   1.000
_cell.angle_alpha   90.00
_cell.angle_beta   90.00
_cell.angle_gamma   90.00
#
_symmetry.space_group_name_H-M   'P 1'
#
loop_
_entity.id
_entity.type
_entity.pdbx_description
1 polymer ?
#
loop_
_entity_poly.entity_id
_entity_poly.type
_entity_poly.pdbx_seq_one_letter_code
_entity_poly.pdbx_strand_id
1 'polypeptide(L)'
;VVQKYLEELDRDRYVTLNINFSSRTSSLDVQRIIEDNVDKRTGHIYGPQSGKKLVVFFDDLNMPHVDKYGTQQPIALLKFLLERGIMYDRGSDLALHSIRDLLYISAMAPPGGGRNPVDPRFISS
;
A
#
# COMPACT_ATOMS: atom_id res chain seq x y z
N VAL A 1 11.69 -15.21 -2.91
CA VAL A 1 12.82 -14.39 -3.43
C VAL A 1 12.70 -12.95 -2.97
N VAL A 2 11.61 -12.24 -3.27
CA VAL A 2 11.43 -10.83 -2.84
C VAL A 2 11.43 -10.67 -1.32
N GLN A 3 10.70 -11.48 -0.56
CA GLN A 3 10.71 -11.43 0.91
C GLN A 3 12.11 -11.62 1.50
N LYS A 4 12.89 -12.58 1.00
CA LYS A 4 14.28 -12.81 1.43
C LYS A 4 15.17 -11.59 1.17
N TYR A 5 15.01 -10.94 0.02
CA TYR A 5 15.72 -9.70 -0.28
C TYR A 5 15.33 -8.55 0.67
N LEU A 6 14.05 -8.45 1.04
CA LEU A 6 13.57 -7.46 2.01
C LEU A 6 14.15 -7.71 3.42
N GLU A 7 14.30 -8.97 3.81
CA GLU A 7 14.90 -9.35 5.09
C GLU A 7 16.40 -9.03 5.18
N GLU A 8 17.09 -9.00 4.04
CA GLU A 8 18.51 -8.66 3.91
C GLU A 8 18.77 -7.14 3.84
N LEU A 9 17.72 -6.31 3.78
CA LEU A 9 17.88 -4.85 3.77
C LEU A 9 18.45 -4.34 5.10
N ASP A 10 19.28 -3.30 4.99
CA ASP A 10 19.86 -2.60 6.13
C ASP A 10 18.76 -2.00 7.02
N ARG A 11 18.60 -2.56 8.23
CA ARG A 11 17.56 -2.20 9.21
C ARG A 11 17.76 -0.81 9.82
N ASP A 12 18.94 -0.22 9.67
CA ASP A 12 19.21 1.16 10.09
C ASP A 12 18.67 2.16 9.07
N ARG A 13 18.49 1.74 7.81
CA ARG A 13 18.02 2.59 6.71
C ARG A 13 16.60 2.26 6.25
N TYR A 14 16.16 1.03 6.41
CA TYR A 14 14.89 0.53 5.90
C TYR A 14 14.06 -0.16 6.98
N VAL A 15 12.77 0.14 6.97
CA VAL A 15 11.74 -0.59 7.70
C VAL A 15 10.89 -1.30 6.66
N THR A 16 10.57 -2.57 6.87
CA THR A 16 9.79 -3.36 5.91
C THR A 16 8.40 -3.65 6.45
N LEU A 17 7.37 -3.42 5.64
CA LEU A 17 5.98 -3.72 5.94
C LEU A 17 5.45 -4.68 4.86
N ASN A 18 5.02 -5.87 5.26
CA ASN A 18 4.40 -6.82 4.35
C ASN A 18 2.87 -6.80 4.52
N ILE A 19 2.14 -6.55 3.43
CA ILE A 19 0.68 -6.54 3.38
C ILE A 19 0.23 -7.66 2.44
N ASN A 20 -0.29 -8.73 3.03
CA ASN A 20 -0.83 -9.85 2.27
C ASN A 20 -2.29 -9.57 1.91
N PHE A 21 -2.62 -9.58 0.62
CA PHE A 21 -3.98 -9.31 0.18
C PHE A 21 -4.86 -10.55 0.23
N SER A 22 -6.12 -10.35 0.62
CA SER A 22 -7.14 -11.38 0.58
C SER A 22 -8.41 -10.83 -0.07
N SER A 23 -9.34 -11.72 -0.43
CA SER A 23 -10.65 -11.31 -0.93
C SER A 23 -11.46 -10.46 0.07
N ARG A 24 -11.12 -10.49 1.36
CA ARG A 24 -11.77 -9.69 2.40
C ARG A 24 -11.04 -8.40 2.74
N THR A 25 -9.85 -8.17 2.21
CA THR A 25 -9.08 -6.96 2.52
C THR A 25 -9.77 -5.75 1.90
N SER A 26 -10.15 -4.78 2.72
CA SER A 26 -10.77 -3.53 2.29
C SER A 26 -9.74 -2.39 2.16
N SER A 27 -10.13 -1.30 1.49
CA SER A 27 -9.27 -0.11 1.42
C SER A 27 -9.02 0.51 2.80
N LEU A 28 -9.96 0.35 3.74
CA LEU A 28 -9.81 0.85 5.10
C LEU A 28 -8.75 0.05 5.87
N ASP A 29 -8.69 -1.27 5.67
CA ASP A 29 -7.68 -2.12 6.29
C ASP A 29 -6.27 -1.70 5.84
N VAL A 30 -6.09 -1.47 4.53
CA VAL A 30 -4.81 -0.99 3.98
C VAL A 30 -4.41 0.36 4.55
N GLN A 31 -5.36 1.29 4.64
CA GLN A 31 -5.13 2.61 5.23
C GLN A 31 -4.66 2.49 6.68
N ARG A 32 -5.38 1.73 7.52
CA ARG A 32 -5.02 1.53 8.93
C ARG A 32 -3.63 0.90 9.08
N ILE A 33 -3.34 -0.14 8.30
CA ILE A 33 -2.04 -0.80 8.35
C ILE A 33 -0.89 0.17 8.00
N ILE A 34 -1.09 1.05 7.00
CA ILE A 34 -0.08 2.06 6.65
C ILE A 34 0.05 3.11 7.76
N GLU A 35 -1.08 3.63 8.27
CA GLU A 35 -1.13 4.62 9.35
C GLU A 35 -0.47 4.10 10.64
N ASP A 36 -0.68 2.84 11.00
CA ASP A 36 -0.06 2.19 12.17
C ASP A 36 1.47 2.03 12.03
N ASN A 37 2.01 2.15 10.81
CA ASN A 37 3.43 2.00 10.51
C ASN A 37 4.13 3.31 10.14
N VAL A 38 3.44 4.45 10.26
CA VAL A 38 4.01 5.78 10.04
C VAL A 38 3.71 6.70 11.22
N ASP A 39 4.71 7.49 11.60
CA ASP A 39 4.58 8.46 12.67
C ASP A 39 4.34 9.85 12.11
N LYS A 40 3.59 10.65 12.87
CA LYS A 40 3.42 12.08 12.58
C LYS A 40 4.74 12.81 12.82
N ARG A 41 5.25 13.49 11.80
CA ARG A 41 6.49 14.28 11.88
C ARG A 41 6.23 15.76 12.16
N THR A 42 5.54 16.44 11.24
CA THR A 42 5.29 17.88 11.34
C THR A 42 4.04 18.23 10.55
N GLY A 43 3.15 19.04 11.14
CA GLY A 43 1.89 19.42 10.49
C GLY A 43 1.07 18.19 10.09
N HIS A 44 0.79 18.03 8.79
CA HIS A 44 0.10 16.88 8.23
C HIS A 44 1.04 15.88 7.51
N ILE A 45 2.34 15.90 7.83
CA ILE A 45 3.33 15.00 7.24
C ILE A 45 3.54 13.79 8.14
N TYR A 46 3.42 12.61 7.54
CA TYR A 46 3.60 11.30 8.15
C TYR A 46 4.68 10.53 7.41
N GLY A 47 5.43 9.71 8.14
CA GLY A 47 6.43 8.84 7.55
C GLY A 47 7.05 7.92 8.60
N PRO A 48 7.92 6.99 8.20
CA PRO A 48 8.65 6.15 9.14
C PRO A 48 9.55 7.00 10.06
N GLN A 49 10.11 6.35 11.08
CA GLN A 49 11.12 6.92 11.97
C GLN A 49 12.17 7.73 11.17
N SER A 50 12.53 8.91 11.70
CA SER A 50 13.42 9.85 11.02
C SER A 50 14.71 9.18 10.55
N GLY A 51 15.09 9.44 9.29
CA GLY A 51 16.28 8.85 8.65
C GLY A 51 16.05 7.48 8.00
N LYS A 52 14.88 6.84 8.19
CA LYS A 52 14.54 5.56 7.57
C LYS A 52 13.56 5.73 6.41
N LYS A 53 13.49 4.71 5.54
CA LYS A 53 12.47 4.54 4.51
C LYS A 53 11.60 3.33 4.80
N LEU A 54 10.30 3.43 4.55
CA LEU A 54 9.35 2.34 4.73
C LEU A 54 9.17 1.62 3.39
N VAL A 55 9.59 0.36 3.32
CA VAL A 55 9.39 -0.51 2.15
C VAL A 55 8.12 -1.31 2.37
N VAL A 56 7.08 -0.99 1.62
CA VAL A 56 5.79 -1.68 1.66
C VAL A 56 5.74 -2.72 0.54
N PHE A 57 5.61 -3.99 0.91
CA PHE A 57 5.48 -5.12 0.01
C PHE A 57 4.03 -5.61 -0.05
N PHE A 58 3.49 -5.76 -1.26
CA PHE A 58 2.16 -6.32 -1.53
C PHE A 58 2.30 -7.65 -2.29
N ASP A 59 1.72 -8.75 -1.80
CA ASP A 59 1.95 -10.08 -2.40
C ASP A 59 1.01 -10.46 -3.56
N ASP A 60 -0.30 -10.26 -3.40
CA ASP A 60 -1.35 -10.77 -4.28
C ASP A 60 -2.29 -9.61 -4.65
N LEU A 61 -1.77 -8.63 -5.41
CA LEU A 61 -2.56 -7.46 -5.82
C LEU A 61 -3.88 -7.81 -6.53
N ASN A 62 -3.99 -8.98 -7.14
CA ASN A 62 -5.20 -9.41 -7.85
C ASN A 62 -6.24 -10.18 -7.01
N MET A 63 -5.97 -10.44 -5.74
CA MET A 63 -6.89 -11.17 -4.86
C MET A 63 -8.08 -10.35 -4.29
N PRO A 64 -7.99 -9.02 -4.05
CA PRO A 64 -9.11 -8.26 -3.49
C PRO A 64 -10.41 -8.45 -4.25
N HIS A 65 -11.54 -8.49 -3.54
CA HIS A 65 -12.85 -8.69 -4.14
C HIS A 65 -13.17 -7.57 -5.14
N VAL A 66 -13.64 -7.97 -6.32
CA VAL A 66 -14.11 -7.06 -7.37
C VAL A 66 -15.56 -6.71 -7.09
N ASP A 67 -15.87 -5.42 -6.95
CA ASP A 67 -17.24 -4.98 -6.74
C ASP A 67 -18.10 -5.14 -8.01
N LYS A 68 -19.40 -4.81 -7.89
CA LYS A 68 -20.36 -4.93 -9.00
C LYS A 68 -20.00 -4.09 -10.23
N TYR A 69 -19.07 -3.14 -10.09
CA TYR A 69 -18.64 -2.23 -11.15
C TYR A 69 -17.27 -2.59 -11.73
N GLY A 70 -16.70 -3.74 -11.33
CA GLY A 70 -15.39 -4.17 -11.82
C GLY A 70 -14.22 -3.48 -11.11
N THR A 71 -14.45 -2.83 -9.95
CA THR A 71 -13.41 -2.10 -9.23
C THR A 71 -12.94 -2.83 -7.98
N GLN A 72 -11.69 -2.61 -7.60
CA GLN A 72 -11.07 -3.17 -6.41
C GLN A 72 -10.65 -2.02 -5.50
N GLN A 73 -11.39 -1.80 -4.42
CA GLN A 73 -11.20 -0.66 -3.53
C GLN A 73 -9.77 -0.54 -2.96
N PRO A 74 -9.11 -1.62 -2.49
CA PRO A 74 -7.75 -1.53 -1.98
C PRO A 74 -6.76 -1.10 -3.06
N ILE A 75 -6.94 -1.61 -4.27
CA ILE A 75 -6.12 -1.26 -5.43
C ILE A 75 -6.32 0.21 -5.78
N ALA A 76 -7.56 0.70 -5.89
CA ALA A 76 -7.82 2.11 -6.15
C ALA A 76 -7.15 3.05 -5.12
N LEU A 77 -7.18 2.68 -3.82
CA LEU A 77 -6.48 3.44 -2.78
C LEU A 77 -4.96 3.42 -2.98
N LEU A 78 -4.37 2.26 -3.26
CA LEU A 78 -2.94 2.17 -3.54
C LEU A 78 -2.53 3.03 -4.72
N LYS A 79 -3.36 3.10 -5.77
CA LYS A 79 -3.10 3.94 -6.94
C LYS A 79 -3.00 5.39 -6.53
N PHE A 80 -3.99 5.84 -5.77
CA PHE A 80 -4.08 7.20 -5.30
C PHE A 80 -2.87 7.56 -4.43
N LEU A 81 -2.47 6.65 -3.54
CA LEU A 81 -1.30 6.83 -2.69
C LEU A 81 0.00 6.89 -3.49
N LEU A 82 0.17 6.02 -4.49
CA LEU A 82 1.35 6.01 -5.38
C LEU A 82 1.45 7.29 -6.22
N GLU A 83 0.34 7.74 -6.78
CA GLU A 83 0.31 8.92 -7.66
C GLU A 83 0.45 10.24 -6.89
N ARG A 84 -0.12 10.32 -5.70
CA ARG A 84 -0.28 11.60 -4.97
C ARG A 84 0.57 11.69 -3.70
N GLY A 85 0.99 10.57 -3.12
CA GLY A 85 1.73 10.54 -1.84
C GLY A 85 0.93 11.12 -0.67
N ILE A 86 -0.40 11.01 -0.71
CA ILE A 86 -1.32 11.55 0.29
C ILE A 86 -2.42 10.54 0.61
N MET A 87 -3.02 10.72 1.78
CA MET A 87 -4.14 9.94 2.28
C MET A 87 -5.14 10.89 2.94
N TYR A 88 -6.43 10.67 2.70
CA TYR A 88 -7.47 11.42 3.40
C TYR A 88 -7.86 10.69 4.67
N ASP A 89 -7.97 11.44 5.75
CA ASP A 89 -8.69 10.98 6.93
C ASP A 89 -10.15 10.71 6.52
N ARG A 90 -10.67 9.54 6.89
CA ARG A 90 -12.06 9.15 6.63
C ARG A 90 -13.00 9.56 7.77
N GLY A 91 -12.49 10.28 8.78
CA GLY A 91 -13.25 10.95 9.81
C GLY A 91 -13.99 12.21 9.31
N SER A 92 -14.52 12.99 10.26
CA SER A 92 -15.37 14.16 9.97
C SER A 92 -14.65 15.30 9.25
N ASP A 93 -13.35 15.45 9.47
CA ASP A 93 -12.62 16.66 9.09
C ASP A 93 -11.92 16.53 7.73
N LEU A 94 -11.97 15.34 7.10
CA LEU A 94 -11.37 15.03 5.80
C LEU A 94 -9.93 15.57 5.65
N ALA A 95 -9.16 15.52 6.74
CA ALA A 95 -7.83 16.07 6.78
C ALA A 95 -6.91 15.32 5.79
N LEU A 96 -6.11 16.07 5.05
CA LEU A 96 -5.19 15.50 4.07
C LEU A 96 -3.84 15.26 4.72
N HIS A 97 -3.43 14.00 4.78
CA HIS A 97 -2.16 13.54 5.32
C HIS A 97 -1.18 13.28 4.18
N SER A 98 -0.02 13.93 4.19
CA SER A 98 1.06 13.63 3.25
C SER A 98 1.92 12.51 3.82
N ILE A 99 2.02 11.41 3.08
CA ILE A 99 2.80 10.23 3.48
C ILE A 99 4.11 10.25 2.69
N ARG A 100 5.25 10.28 3.39
CA ARG A 100 6.59 10.49 2.81
C ARG A 100 7.54 9.36 3.21
N ASP A 101 8.58 9.19 2.38
CA ASP A 101 9.63 8.18 2.54
C ASP A 101 9.15 6.72 2.45
N LEU A 102 8.14 6.48 1.62
CA LEU A 102 7.65 5.14 1.31
C LEU A 102 8.21 4.65 -0.03
N LEU A 103 8.56 3.37 -0.07
CA LEU A 103 8.93 2.62 -1.26
C LEU A 103 7.95 1.47 -1.40
N TYR A 104 7.34 1.32 -2.57
CA TYR A 104 6.32 0.30 -2.80
C TYR A 104 6.87 -0.80 -3.71
N ILE A 105 6.65 -2.04 -3.32
CA ILE A 105 7.02 -3.23 -4.09
C ILE A 105 5.78 -4.12 -4.14
N SER A 106 5.46 -4.66 -5.30
CA SER A 106 4.34 -5.58 -5.44
C SER A 106 4.71 -6.84 -6.20
N ALA A 107 4.00 -7.91 -5.90
CA ALA A 107 3.95 -9.13 -6.67
C ALA A 107 2.51 -9.36 -7.15
N MET A 108 2.41 -10.10 -8.26
CA MET A 108 1.14 -10.47 -8.89
C MET A 108 1.26 -11.88 -9.43
N ALA A 109 0.27 -12.71 -9.15
CA ALA A 109 0.12 -13.99 -9.81
C ALA A 109 -0.52 -13.83 -11.21
N PRO A 110 -0.15 -14.65 -12.22
CA PRO A 110 -0.79 -14.66 -13.53
C PRO A 110 -2.31 -14.89 -13.42
N PRO A 111 -3.13 -14.26 -14.29
CA PRO A 111 -4.59 -14.43 -14.25
C PRO A 111 -5.01 -15.88 -14.53
N GLY A 112 -5.85 -16.45 -13.66
CA GLY A 112 -6.35 -17.83 -13.75
C GLY A 112 -6.74 -18.43 -12.38
N GLY A 113 -7.73 -19.32 -12.35
CA GLY A 113 -8.08 -20.12 -11.16
C GLY A 113 -8.69 -19.36 -9.98
N GLY A 114 -9.51 -18.33 -10.22
CA GLY A 114 -10.15 -17.50 -9.19
C GLY A 114 -9.43 -16.17 -8.89
N ARG A 115 -8.41 -15.83 -9.66
CA ARG A 115 -7.65 -14.57 -9.59
C ARG A 115 -8.11 -13.59 -10.67
N ASN A 116 -8.36 -12.34 -10.28
CA ASN A 116 -8.93 -11.33 -11.18
C ASN A 116 -7.88 -10.73 -12.13
N PRO A 117 -8.24 -10.32 -13.35
CA PRO A 117 -7.37 -9.51 -14.20
C PRO A 117 -7.16 -8.12 -13.57
N VAL A 118 -5.91 -7.67 -13.46
CA VAL A 118 -5.55 -6.35 -12.94
C VAL A 118 -5.75 -5.30 -14.03
N ASP A 119 -6.27 -4.13 -13.66
CA ASP A 119 -6.44 -2.99 -14.57
C ASP A 119 -5.10 -2.64 -15.23
N PRO A 120 -5.00 -2.57 -16.58
CA PRO A 120 -3.77 -2.22 -17.29
C PRO A 120 -3.16 -0.89 -16.84
N ARG A 121 -3.97 0.05 -16.31
CA ARG A 121 -3.54 1.35 -15.80
C ARG A 121 -2.73 1.27 -14.49
N PHE A 122 -2.57 0.08 -13.92
CA PHE A 122 -1.72 -0.18 -12.76
C PHE A 122 -0.32 -0.66 -13.13
N ILE A 123 -0.14 -1.16 -14.35
CA ILE A 123 1.11 -1.79 -14.81
C ILE A 123 2.02 -0.76 -15.50
N SER A 124 1.49 0.42 -15.87
CA SER A 124 2.22 1.42 -16.66
C SER A 124 2.89 2.53 -15.83
N SER A 125 3.01 2.39 -14.51
CA SER A 125 3.53 3.44 -13.61
C SER A 125 4.78 3.00 -12.87
#